data_AF-A0A2V6Z9D5-F1
#
_entry.id   AF-A0A2V6Z9D5-F1
#
_cell.length_a   1.000
_cell.length_b   1.000
_cell.length_c   1.000
_cell.angle_alpha   90.00
_cell.angle_beta   90.00
_cell.angle_gamma   90.00
#
_symmetry.space_group_name_H-M   'P 1'
#
loop_
_entity.id
_entity.type
_entity.pdbx_description
1 polymer ?
#
loop_
_entity_poly.entity_id
_entity_poly.type
_entity_poly.pdbx_seq_one_letter_code
_entity_poly.pdbx_strand_id
1 'polypeptide(L)'
;MGGDVISIVSALIEAGNVDTMYRDVYLERARTLLSPVVSIEAFHRMEQQQSALASLPLAVARALEKADWPQVKELSLRTDALKQEMSRDGKLFESAGAVYAVTDVKLDPFCHSLQRFTRVAAKDLPALRTRVIEQLTTLEQSDDPWKDFYSGRRAVFQTRAPITSEPVSDGAARGPSIEDTRAAAAQALKAGDMKRLGQLADLLASAAPRASQSAPGATATAISTSEPGTKDLVASWSSDTLTRAQQIGLAPRHLDARPELASLRQYAWNPLSDDSHHVAVREVTLPPGSPDGLRDRLEVLMIHPLANSGGARHLPSLVAEDVLVEDFPDPAEGEQPPASPLLATLELPGRRGLTRVAIEQALLVHGARVLEKELDLDPRVFRLVCIPSDVHFRLGEAEGWGRKPFWTHFDGHLIRTVEGRIRLQALAGGDVRYGGLYDLLGVGRDDDSDRLVARFAVVHRERMVAW
;
A
#
# COMPACT_ATOMS: atom_id res chain seq x y z
N MET A 1 -14.17 33.86 -2.99
CA MET A 1 -14.50 32.57 -3.66
C MET A 1 -13.42 31.49 -3.47
N GLY A 2 -12.12 31.81 -3.36
CA GLY A 2 -11.09 30.76 -3.16
C GLY A 2 -11.05 30.07 -1.78
N GLY A 3 -11.54 30.70 -0.70
CA GLY A 3 -11.48 30.12 0.65
C GLY A 3 -12.34 28.86 0.86
N ASP A 4 -13.42 28.74 0.10
CA ASP A 4 -14.31 27.57 0.13
C ASP A 4 -13.66 26.37 -0.56
N VAL A 5 -13.08 26.59 -1.74
CA VAL A 5 -12.35 25.56 -2.51
C VAL A 5 -11.19 24.95 -1.73
N ILE A 6 -10.38 25.76 -1.04
CA ILE A 6 -9.26 25.25 -0.25
C ILE A 6 -9.73 24.41 0.95
N SER A 7 -10.90 24.72 1.50
CA SER A 7 -11.50 23.93 2.57
C SER A 7 -11.96 22.56 2.06
N ILE A 8 -12.61 22.52 0.89
CA ILE A 8 -13.01 21.26 0.22
C ILE A 8 -11.77 20.43 -0.13
N VAL A 9 -10.74 21.04 -0.73
CA VAL A 9 -9.48 20.36 -1.09
C VAL A 9 -8.81 19.77 0.16
N SER A 10 -8.78 20.51 1.26
CA SER A 10 -8.22 20.00 2.53
C SER A 10 -9.01 18.81 3.05
N ALA A 11 -10.35 18.86 3.01
CA ALA A 11 -11.20 17.74 3.41
C ALA A 11 -11.02 16.50 2.52
N LEU A 12 -10.82 16.69 1.20
CA LEU A 12 -10.51 15.59 0.26
C LEU A 12 -9.17 14.92 0.59
N ILE A 13 -8.13 15.70 0.86
CA ILE A 13 -6.81 15.19 1.24
C ILE A 13 -6.91 14.38 2.54
N GLU A 14 -7.60 14.93 3.54
CA GLU A 14 -7.80 14.28 4.84
C GLU A 14 -8.61 12.99 4.71
N ALA A 15 -9.69 12.99 3.93
CA ALA A 15 -10.47 11.78 3.64
C ALA A 15 -9.61 10.73 2.92
N GLY A 16 -8.87 11.11 1.89
CA GLY A 16 -8.01 10.20 1.13
C GLY A 16 -6.81 9.65 1.91
N ASN A 17 -6.35 10.35 2.94
CA ASN A 17 -5.31 9.84 3.85
C ASN A 17 -5.80 8.69 4.75
N VAL A 18 -7.12 8.56 4.92
CA VAL A 18 -7.77 7.53 5.74
C VAL A 18 -8.41 6.46 4.87
N ASP A 19 -9.19 6.87 3.88
CA ASP A 19 -9.80 6.01 2.86
C ASP A 19 -8.83 5.75 1.70
N THR A 20 -7.70 5.12 2.07
CA THR A 20 -6.54 4.87 1.20
C THR A 20 -6.89 4.16 -0.10
N MET A 21 -7.90 3.28 -0.06
CA MET A 21 -8.43 2.57 -1.21
C MET A 21 -8.98 3.47 -2.32
N TYR A 22 -9.44 4.67 -1.98
CA TYR A 22 -10.01 5.66 -2.91
C TYR A 22 -9.17 6.94 -2.95
N ARG A 23 -7.96 6.93 -2.40
CA ARG A 23 -7.10 8.11 -2.30
C ARG A 23 -6.83 8.78 -3.64
N ASP A 24 -6.59 7.99 -4.68
CA ASP A 24 -6.40 8.48 -6.05
C ASP A 24 -7.63 9.26 -6.55
N VAL A 25 -8.83 8.76 -6.27
CA VAL A 25 -10.10 9.42 -6.63
C VAL A 25 -10.26 10.75 -5.88
N TYR A 26 -9.97 10.78 -4.57
CA TYR A 26 -10.01 12.02 -3.78
C TYR A 26 -9.00 13.05 -4.28
N LEU A 27 -7.77 12.61 -4.61
CA LEU A 27 -6.70 13.48 -5.09
C LEU A 27 -6.97 14.02 -6.49
N GLU A 28 -7.57 13.23 -7.39
CA GLU A 28 -8.02 13.71 -8.70
C GLU A 28 -9.10 14.79 -8.55
N ARG A 29 -10.09 14.57 -7.69
CA ARG A 29 -11.11 15.58 -7.40
C ARG A 29 -10.49 16.84 -6.82
N ALA A 30 -9.55 16.69 -5.87
CA ALA A 30 -8.82 17.80 -5.28
C ALA A 30 -8.01 18.58 -6.34
N ARG A 31 -7.34 17.87 -7.25
CA ARG A 31 -6.61 18.45 -8.38
C ARG A 31 -7.52 19.24 -9.32
N THR A 32 -8.69 18.70 -9.63
CA THR A 32 -9.69 19.36 -10.48
C THR A 32 -10.14 20.69 -9.87
N LEU A 33 -10.43 20.68 -8.56
CA LEU A 33 -10.86 21.88 -7.83
C LEU A 33 -9.72 22.89 -7.60
N LEU A 34 -8.50 22.41 -7.40
CA LEU A 34 -7.34 23.24 -7.08
C LEU A 34 -6.73 23.90 -8.32
N SER A 35 -6.73 23.23 -9.47
CA SER A 35 -6.05 23.69 -10.69
C SER A 35 -6.45 25.11 -11.18
N PRO A 36 -7.71 25.59 -11.03
CA PRO A 36 -8.07 26.96 -11.39
C PRO A 36 -7.58 28.00 -10.36
N VAL A 37 -7.26 27.58 -9.14
CA VAL A 37 -6.78 28.44 -8.04
C VAL A 37 -5.26 28.55 -8.06
N VAL A 38 -4.57 27.43 -8.22
CA VAL A 38 -3.11 27.35 -8.36
C VAL A 38 -2.77 26.29 -9.39
N SER A 39 -2.20 26.72 -10.52
CA SER A 39 -1.76 25.77 -11.55
C SER A 39 -0.53 24.99 -11.08
N ILE A 40 -0.25 23.85 -11.71
CA ILE A 40 0.94 23.06 -11.40
C ILE A 40 2.23 23.86 -11.66
N GLU A 41 2.27 24.71 -12.70
CA GLU A 41 3.41 25.59 -12.97
C GLU A 41 3.56 26.67 -11.92
N ALA A 42 2.45 27.19 -11.39
CA ALA A 42 2.48 28.13 -10.27
C ALA A 42 3.03 27.45 -9.00
N PHE A 43 2.59 26.23 -8.72
CA PHE A 43 3.12 25.42 -7.63
C PHE A 43 4.63 25.16 -7.76
N HIS A 44 5.12 24.75 -8.94
CA HIS A 44 6.56 24.56 -9.16
C HIS A 44 7.36 25.86 -8.98
N ARG A 45 6.82 27.03 -9.35
CA ARG A 45 7.46 28.32 -9.06
C ARG A 45 7.54 28.58 -7.56
N MET A 46 6.50 28.25 -6.80
CA MET A 46 6.50 28.37 -5.33
C MET A 46 7.53 27.42 -4.69
N GLU A 47 7.69 26.19 -5.20
CA GLU A 47 8.75 25.27 -4.75
C GLU A 47 10.15 25.84 -5.02
N GLN A 48 10.37 26.43 -6.20
CA GLN A 48 11.63 27.11 -6.51
C GLN A 48 11.90 28.29 -5.58
N GLN A 49 10.88 29.10 -5.26
CA GLN A 49 10.99 30.18 -4.29
C GLN A 49 11.32 29.65 -2.88
N GLN A 50 10.72 28.54 -2.45
CA GLN A 50 11.00 27.90 -1.17
C GLN A 50 12.45 27.37 -1.09
N SER A 51 12.92 26.71 -2.15
CA SER A 51 14.30 26.23 -2.25
C SER A 51 15.30 27.40 -2.25
N ALA A 52 14.99 28.49 -2.98
CA ALA A 52 15.77 29.71 -2.94
C ALA A 52 15.84 30.27 -1.51
N LEU A 53 14.71 30.36 -0.80
CA LEU A 53 14.65 30.81 0.59
C LEU A 53 15.50 29.95 1.53
N ALA A 54 15.51 28.62 1.34
CA ALA A 54 16.34 27.71 2.13
C ALA A 54 17.85 27.92 1.90
N SER A 55 18.25 28.39 0.71
CA SER A 55 19.65 28.67 0.37
C SER A 55 20.16 30.05 0.83
N LEU A 56 19.25 31.01 1.08
CA LEU A 56 19.59 32.40 1.41
C LEU A 56 20.40 32.56 2.71
N PRO A 57 20.16 31.82 3.82
CA PRO A 57 20.98 31.93 5.03
C PRO A 57 22.47 31.67 4.77
N LEU A 58 22.78 30.69 3.92
CA LEU A 58 24.15 30.37 3.54
C LEU A 58 24.77 31.50 2.69
N ALA A 59 23.99 32.10 1.79
CA ALA A 59 24.44 33.23 0.98
C ALA A 59 24.72 34.47 1.83
N VAL A 60 23.87 34.75 2.83
CA VAL A 60 24.08 35.83 3.81
C VAL A 60 25.34 35.58 4.64
N ALA A 61 25.56 34.36 5.13
CA ALA A 61 26.76 34.00 5.87
C ALA A 61 28.05 34.23 5.06
N ARG A 62 28.06 33.83 3.78
CA ARG A 62 29.20 34.06 2.86
C ARG A 62 29.45 35.55 2.59
N ALA A 63 28.40 36.36 2.50
CA ALA A 63 28.54 37.81 2.32
C ALA A 63 29.08 38.49 3.59
N LEU A 64 28.65 38.01 4.77
CA LEU A 64 29.18 38.45 6.08
C LEU A 64 30.68 38.12 6.23
N GLU A 65 31.12 36.91 5.85
CA GLU A 65 32.53 36.51 5.87
C GLU A 65 33.42 37.42 5.01
N LYS A 66 32.87 37.94 3.91
CA LYS A 66 33.56 38.87 3.00
C LYS A 66 33.44 40.35 3.40
N ALA A 67 32.72 40.65 4.49
CA ALA A 67 32.37 42.00 4.91
C ALA A 67 31.67 42.83 3.81
N ASP A 68 30.93 42.19 2.89
CA ASP A 68 30.15 42.85 1.84
C ASP A 68 28.79 43.30 2.41
N TRP A 69 28.81 44.40 3.16
CA TRP A 69 27.63 44.96 3.82
C TRP A 69 26.47 45.33 2.88
N PRO A 70 26.71 45.89 1.67
CA PRO A 70 25.65 46.08 0.67
C PRO A 70 24.94 44.76 0.30
N GLN A 71 25.70 43.71 0.02
CA GLN A 71 25.15 42.40 -0.34
C GLN A 71 24.37 41.76 0.83
N VAL A 72 24.87 41.89 2.06
CA VAL A 72 24.16 41.42 3.27
C VAL A 72 22.79 42.09 3.41
N LYS A 73 22.72 43.41 3.18
CA LYS A 73 21.46 44.17 3.27
C LYS A 73 20.47 43.73 2.19
N GLU A 74 20.92 43.57 0.96
CA GLU A 74 20.09 43.10 -0.16
C GLU A 74 19.52 41.70 0.09
N LEU A 75 20.37 40.75 0.48
CA LEU A 75 19.97 39.37 0.73
C LEU A 75 19.02 39.25 1.94
N SER A 76 19.22 40.09 2.97
CA SER A 76 18.31 40.15 4.13
C SER A 76 16.92 40.64 3.74
N LEU A 77 16.83 41.74 2.97
CA LEU A 77 15.55 42.26 2.46
C LEU A 77 14.84 41.23 1.57
N ARG A 78 15.59 40.55 0.70
CA ARG A 78 15.06 39.48 -0.15
C ARG A 78 14.53 38.30 0.67
N THR A 79 15.21 37.94 1.76
CA THR A 79 14.77 36.89 2.69
C THR A 79 13.44 37.26 3.34
N ASP A 80 13.30 38.48 3.84
CA ASP A 80 12.07 38.94 4.49
C ASP A 80 10.90 39.04 3.51
N ALA A 81 11.14 39.54 2.29
CA ALA A 81 10.13 39.60 1.24
C ALA A 81 9.61 38.19 0.87
N LEU A 82 10.51 37.23 0.65
CA LEU A 82 10.12 35.84 0.35
C LEU A 82 9.40 35.17 1.52
N LYS A 83 9.81 35.40 2.77
CA LYS A 83 9.11 34.89 3.95
C LYS A 83 7.68 35.43 4.05
N GLN A 84 7.48 36.72 3.78
CA GLN A 84 6.15 37.33 3.81
C GLN A 84 5.24 36.77 2.70
N GLU A 85 5.78 36.61 1.49
CA GLU A 85 5.07 36.00 0.36
C GLU A 85 4.67 34.56 0.66
N MET A 86 5.60 33.71 1.13
CA MET A 86 5.30 32.34 1.51
C MET A 86 4.34 32.23 2.70
N SER A 87 4.42 33.14 3.68
CA SER A 87 3.49 33.13 4.81
C SER A 87 2.08 33.50 4.41
N ARG A 88 1.90 34.39 3.41
CA ARG A 88 0.57 34.77 2.91
C ARG A 88 -0.10 33.60 2.21
N ASP A 89 0.67 32.83 1.45
CA ASP A 89 0.15 31.77 0.58
C ASP A 89 0.36 30.36 1.19
N GLY A 90 0.73 30.28 2.48
CA GLY A 90 1.21 29.04 3.13
C GLY A 90 0.22 27.88 3.11
N LYS A 91 -1.05 28.11 3.44
CA LYS A 91 -2.08 27.05 3.38
C LYS A 91 -2.34 26.56 1.95
N LEU A 92 -2.35 27.49 0.99
CA LEU A 92 -2.52 27.16 -0.43
C LEU A 92 -1.34 26.32 -0.92
N PHE A 93 -0.12 26.69 -0.53
CA PHE A 93 1.09 25.94 -0.86
C PHE A 93 1.10 24.54 -0.25
N GLU A 94 0.67 24.40 1.01
CA GLU A 94 0.54 23.10 1.68
C GLU A 94 -0.48 22.19 0.98
N SER A 95 -1.68 22.72 0.69
CA SER A 95 -2.69 21.98 -0.08
C SER A 95 -2.20 21.62 -1.48
N ALA A 96 -1.48 22.51 -2.16
CA ALA A 96 -0.89 22.25 -3.47
C ALA A 96 0.17 21.15 -3.42
N GLY A 97 1.06 21.17 -2.41
CA GLY A 97 2.04 20.10 -2.21
C GLY A 97 1.37 18.75 -1.98
N ALA A 98 0.31 18.71 -1.18
CA ALA A 98 -0.46 17.50 -0.89
C ALA A 98 -1.27 16.95 -2.09
N VAL A 99 -1.38 17.70 -3.20
CA VAL A 99 -2.10 17.30 -4.42
C VAL A 99 -1.17 17.08 -5.61
N TYR A 100 -0.17 17.93 -5.78
CA TYR A 100 0.75 17.91 -6.92
C TYR A 100 2.00 17.06 -6.68
N ALA A 101 2.50 16.95 -5.45
CA ALA A 101 3.75 16.28 -5.12
C ALA A 101 3.57 14.92 -4.40
N VAL A 102 2.49 14.19 -4.69
CA VAL A 102 2.13 12.95 -3.96
C VAL A 102 2.88 11.72 -4.46
N THR A 103 3.91 11.32 -3.73
CA THR A 103 4.80 10.19 -4.08
C THR A 103 4.69 8.98 -3.14
N ASP A 104 3.83 9.05 -2.13
CA ASP A 104 3.73 8.03 -1.09
C ASP A 104 2.52 7.11 -1.25
N VAL A 105 2.67 5.87 -0.80
CA VAL A 105 1.56 4.93 -0.60
C VAL A 105 1.22 4.92 0.89
N LYS A 106 -0.04 5.21 1.21
CA LYS A 106 -0.57 5.15 2.58
C LYS A 106 -1.12 3.75 2.84
N LEU A 107 -0.80 3.15 3.98
CA LEU A 107 -1.42 1.90 4.42
C LEU A 107 -2.77 2.18 5.08
N ASP A 108 -3.75 1.30 4.87
CA ASP A 108 -5.08 1.43 5.47
C ASP A 108 -4.98 1.33 7.00
N PRO A 109 -5.28 2.40 7.76
CA PRO A 109 -5.21 2.40 9.23
C PRO A 109 -6.19 1.42 9.88
N PHE A 110 -7.26 1.04 9.19
CA PHE A 110 -8.27 0.12 9.68
C PHE A 110 -8.10 -1.31 9.17
N CYS A 111 -7.04 -1.59 8.41
CA CYS A 111 -6.68 -2.96 8.05
C CYS A 111 -5.98 -3.63 9.25
N HIS A 112 -6.69 -4.51 9.96
CA HIS A 112 -6.18 -5.16 11.18
C HIS A 112 -4.84 -5.85 10.97
N SER A 113 -4.66 -6.54 9.84
CA SER A 113 -3.41 -7.24 9.53
C SER A 113 -2.22 -6.29 9.30
N LEU A 114 -2.48 -5.02 8.95
CA LEU A 114 -1.43 -4.04 8.69
C LEU A 114 -1.26 -3.00 9.80
N GLN A 115 -2.11 -3.03 10.83
CA GLN A 115 -2.19 -1.99 11.87
C GLN A 115 -0.83 -1.65 12.50
N ARG A 116 0.00 -2.65 12.81
CA ARG A 116 1.35 -2.46 13.39
C ARG A 116 2.33 -1.71 12.48
N PHE A 117 2.04 -1.65 11.19
CA PHE A 117 2.82 -0.91 10.18
C PHE A 117 2.22 0.47 9.87
N THR A 118 1.08 0.78 10.47
CA THR A 118 0.51 2.12 10.38
C THR A 118 1.09 2.96 11.51
N ARG A 119 1.29 4.25 11.29
CA ARG A 119 1.74 5.19 12.35
C ARG A 119 0.60 5.57 13.31
N VAL A 120 -0.50 4.83 13.31
CA VAL A 120 -1.72 5.10 14.07
C VAL A 120 -1.87 4.03 15.14
N ALA A 121 -1.93 4.42 16.41
CA ALA A 121 -2.14 3.47 17.50
C ALA A 121 -3.59 2.99 17.52
N ALA A 122 -3.83 1.76 17.98
CA ALA A 122 -5.17 1.17 18.05
C ALA A 122 -6.18 2.06 18.79
N LYS A 123 -5.75 2.67 19.90
CA LYS A 123 -6.54 3.60 20.71
C LYS A 123 -7.00 4.86 19.96
N ASP A 124 -6.30 5.26 18.89
CA ASP A 124 -6.58 6.48 18.14
C ASP A 124 -7.52 6.23 16.95
N LEU A 125 -7.76 4.96 16.60
CA LEU A 125 -8.63 4.58 15.48
C LEU A 125 -10.09 5.04 15.63
N PRO A 126 -10.73 4.99 16.81
CA PRO A 126 -12.08 5.53 16.96
C PRO A 126 -12.15 7.02 16.66
N ALA A 127 -11.16 7.80 17.12
CA ALA A 127 -11.07 9.23 16.85
C ALA A 127 -10.82 9.51 15.36
N LEU A 128 -9.95 8.72 14.72
CA LEU A 128 -9.71 8.82 13.29
C LEU A 128 -10.96 8.50 12.47
N ARG A 129 -11.74 7.49 12.87
CA ARG A 129 -13.02 7.13 12.25
C ARG A 129 -14.04 8.27 12.36
N THR A 130 -14.18 8.87 13.53
CA THR A 130 -15.05 10.03 13.74
C THR A 130 -14.63 11.18 12.83
N ARG A 131 -13.33 11.50 12.80
CA ARG A 131 -12.79 12.58 11.96
C ARG A 131 -13.08 12.37 10.48
N VAL A 132 -12.88 11.16 9.93
CA VAL A 132 -13.17 10.91 8.50
C VAL A 132 -14.67 10.99 8.20
N ILE A 133 -15.54 10.55 9.12
CA ILE A 133 -17.00 10.71 8.98
C ILE A 133 -17.39 12.19 8.94
N GLU A 134 -16.78 13.03 9.78
CA GLU A 134 -16.98 14.48 9.77
C GLU A 134 -16.51 15.09 8.45
N GLN A 135 -15.31 14.75 7.98
CA GLN A 135 -14.80 15.23 6.68
C GLN A 135 -15.72 14.83 5.52
N LEU A 136 -16.16 13.58 5.47
CA LEU A 136 -17.10 13.12 4.44
C LEU A 136 -18.45 13.82 4.53
N THR A 137 -18.91 14.18 5.73
CA THR A 137 -20.12 14.98 5.92
C THR A 137 -19.96 16.40 5.40
N THR A 138 -18.82 17.04 5.65
CA THR A 138 -18.49 18.35 5.07
C THR A 138 -18.43 18.29 3.55
N LEU A 139 -17.77 17.27 2.98
CA LEU A 139 -17.70 17.07 1.53
C LEU A 139 -19.09 16.84 0.90
N GLU A 140 -19.94 16.06 1.56
CA GLU A 140 -21.34 15.82 1.15
C GLU A 140 -22.16 17.13 1.08
N GLN A 141 -21.85 18.11 1.93
CA GLN A 141 -22.55 19.40 2.00
C GLN A 141 -21.98 20.48 1.08
N SER A 142 -20.71 20.37 0.71
CA SER A 142 -19.96 21.42 0.01
C SER A 142 -19.57 21.08 -1.44
N ASP A 143 -19.62 19.81 -1.84
CA ASP A 143 -19.26 19.35 -3.19
C ASP A 143 -20.39 18.50 -3.82
N ASP A 144 -21.46 19.20 -4.21
CA ASP A 144 -22.72 18.62 -4.72
C ASP A 144 -22.54 17.54 -5.81
N PRO A 145 -21.69 17.70 -6.85
CA PRO A 145 -21.57 16.70 -7.91
C PRO A 145 -21.00 15.35 -7.44
N TRP A 146 -20.45 15.29 -6.23
CA TRP A 146 -19.83 14.10 -5.64
C TRP A 146 -20.54 13.63 -4.37
N LYS A 147 -21.67 14.25 -4.02
CA LYS A 147 -22.45 13.96 -2.81
C LYS A 147 -22.72 12.47 -2.58
N ASP A 148 -23.16 11.75 -3.60
CA ASP A 148 -23.52 10.33 -3.48
C ASP A 148 -22.30 9.45 -3.21
N PHE A 149 -21.14 9.82 -3.75
CA PHE A 149 -19.90 9.12 -3.45
C PHE A 149 -19.51 9.33 -1.98
N TYR A 150 -19.55 10.57 -1.48
CA TYR A 150 -19.21 10.85 -0.08
C TYR A 150 -20.18 10.21 0.89
N SER A 151 -21.48 10.23 0.61
CA SER A 151 -22.49 9.60 1.46
C SER A 151 -22.31 8.07 1.50
N GLY A 152 -22.01 7.43 0.37
CA GLY A 152 -21.70 6.01 0.29
C GLY A 152 -20.46 5.65 1.11
N ARG A 153 -19.37 6.41 0.98
CA ARG A 153 -18.15 6.19 1.77
C ARG A 153 -18.38 6.45 3.26
N ARG A 154 -19.18 7.46 3.61
CA ARG A 154 -19.55 7.77 5.00
C ARG A 154 -20.30 6.60 5.64
N ALA A 155 -21.25 5.99 4.93
CA ALA A 155 -21.98 4.82 5.40
C ALA A 155 -21.05 3.61 5.66
N VAL A 156 -20.03 3.41 4.82
CA VAL A 156 -19.00 2.38 5.06
C VAL A 156 -18.24 2.64 6.36
N PHE A 157 -17.79 3.86 6.63
CA PHE A 157 -17.09 4.17 7.88
C PHE A 157 -17.98 4.14 9.12
N GLN A 158 -19.29 4.39 8.98
CA GLN A 158 -20.25 4.27 10.07
C GLN A 158 -20.48 2.81 10.49
N THR A 159 -20.47 1.88 9.53
CA THR A 159 -20.69 0.45 9.76
C THR A 159 -19.40 -0.31 10.07
N ARG A 160 -18.23 0.26 9.75
CA ARG A 160 -16.92 -0.33 10.04
C ARG A 160 -16.76 -0.51 11.55
N ALA A 161 -16.64 -1.76 11.99
CA ALA A 161 -16.55 -2.11 13.41
C ALA A 161 -15.47 -1.26 14.10
N PRO A 162 -15.75 -0.68 15.28
CA PRO A 162 -14.69 -0.07 16.06
C PRO A 162 -13.67 -1.15 16.38
N ILE A 163 -12.39 -0.89 16.12
CA ILE A 163 -11.31 -1.77 16.55
C ILE A 163 -11.18 -1.59 18.06
N THR A 164 -12.09 -2.19 18.82
CA THR A 164 -11.88 -2.48 20.22
C THR A 164 -10.86 -3.60 20.25
N SER A 165 -9.59 -3.23 20.40
CA SER A 165 -8.70 -4.08 21.20
C SER A 165 -9.29 -4.05 22.61
N GLU A 166 -10.30 -4.90 22.87
CA GLU A 166 -10.53 -5.30 24.25
C GLU A 166 -9.20 -5.89 24.72
N PRO A 167 -8.61 -5.41 25.82
CA PRO A 167 -7.63 -6.22 26.49
C PRO A 167 -8.36 -7.54 26.74
N VAL A 168 -7.84 -8.63 26.18
CA VAL A 168 -8.29 -9.97 26.53
C VAL A 168 -8.23 -10.00 28.05
N SER A 169 -9.39 -9.93 28.68
CA SER A 169 -9.53 -10.23 30.08
C SER A 169 -9.19 -11.70 30.14
N ASP A 170 -7.96 -12.00 30.56
CA ASP A 170 -7.48 -13.35 30.85
C ASP A 170 -8.27 -13.86 32.05
N GLY A 171 -9.53 -14.20 31.79
CA GLY A 171 -10.43 -14.91 32.66
C GLY A 171 -10.18 -16.42 32.59
N ALA A 172 -8.92 -16.83 32.60
CA ALA A 172 -8.48 -18.17 32.96
C ALA A 172 -6.95 -18.11 33.19
N ALA A 173 -6.55 -18.03 34.45
CA ALA A 173 -5.15 -18.00 34.88
C ALA A 173 -4.34 -19.15 34.25
N ARG A 174 -3.62 -18.87 33.16
CA ARG A 174 -2.43 -19.63 32.78
C ARG A 174 -1.30 -19.14 33.68
N GLY A 175 -0.88 -20.00 34.59
CA GLY A 175 0.29 -19.74 35.43
C GLY A 175 1.52 -19.41 34.57
N PRO A 176 2.49 -18.67 35.11
CA PRO A 176 3.69 -18.24 34.38
C PRO A 176 4.42 -19.46 33.78
N SER A 177 4.96 -19.30 32.58
CA SER A 177 5.69 -20.38 31.91
C SER A 177 6.94 -20.77 32.72
N ILE A 178 7.45 -21.98 32.48
CA ILE A 178 8.68 -22.47 33.14
C ILE A 178 9.87 -21.57 32.79
N GLU A 179 9.91 -21.01 31.58
CA GLU A 179 10.97 -20.08 31.17
C GLU A 179 10.85 -18.73 31.88
N ASP A 180 9.65 -18.18 32.03
CA ASP A 180 9.42 -16.95 32.80
C ASP A 180 9.78 -17.13 34.27
N THR A 181 9.49 -18.31 34.82
CA THR A 181 9.82 -18.67 36.22
C THR A 181 11.33 -18.81 36.41
N ARG A 182 12.06 -19.33 35.42
CA ARG A 182 13.54 -19.38 35.43
C ARG A 182 14.18 -18.00 35.29
N ALA A 183 13.67 -17.16 34.40
CA ALA A 183 14.14 -15.78 34.25
C ALA A 183 13.92 -14.97 35.53
N ALA A 184 12.75 -15.12 36.16
CA ALA A 184 12.45 -14.50 37.45
C ALA A 184 13.34 -15.03 38.58
N ALA A 185 13.68 -16.32 38.59
CA ALA A 185 14.61 -16.91 39.56
C ALA A 185 16.03 -16.33 39.40
N ALA A 186 16.53 -16.21 38.17
CA ALA A 186 17.82 -15.58 37.89
C ALA A 186 17.86 -14.12 38.36
N GLN A 187 16.75 -13.40 38.21
CA GLN A 187 16.63 -12.01 38.67
C GLN A 187 16.54 -11.90 40.20
N ALA A 188 15.84 -12.81 40.87
CA ALA A 188 15.77 -12.87 42.33
C ALA A 188 17.15 -13.18 42.95
N LEU A 189 17.91 -14.09 42.34
CA LEU A 189 19.29 -14.38 42.74
C LEU A 189 20.19 -13.15 42.59
N LYS A 190 20.10 -12.44 41.45
CA LYS A 190 20.86 -11.22 41.20
C LYS A 190 20.51 -10.09 42.17
N ALA A 191 19.27 -10.08 42.67
CA ALA A 191 18.79 -9.13 43.67
C ALA A 191 19.07 -9.54 45.13
N GLY A 192 19.61 -10.75 45.36
CA GLY A 192 19.86 -11.28 46.71
C GLY A 192 18.58 -11.66 47.48
N ASP A 193 17.43 -11.75 46.82
CA ASP A 193 16.15 -12.13 47.45
C ASP A 193 16.01 -13.66 47.51
N MET A 194 16.68 -14.23 48.52
CA MET A 194 16.74 -15.68 48.72
C MET A 194 15.39 -16.30 49.08
N LYS A 195 14.45 -15.51 49.62
CA LYS A 195 13.10 -15.99 49.96
C LYS A 195 12.26 -16.18 48.71
N ARG A 196 12.31 -15.22 47.79
CA ARG A 196 11.62 -15.31 46.49
C ARG A 196 12.27 -16.36 45.57
N LEU A 197 13.60 -16.50 45.63
CA LEU A 197 14.31 -17.56 44.91
C LEU A 197 13.88 -18.96 45.39
N GLY A 198 13.72 -19.16 46.70
CA GLY A 198 13.22 -20.43 47.26
C GLY A 198 11.82 -20.80 46.73
N GLN A 199 10.90 -19.84 46.71
CA GLN A 199 9.53 -20.05 46.21
C GLN A 199 9.49 -20.39 44.71
N LEU A 200 10.35 -19.77 43.90
CA LEU A 200 10.45 -20.04 42.47
C LEU A 200 11.14 -21.38 42.19
N ALA A 201 12.07 -21.82 43.05
CA ALA A 201 12.68 -23.13 42.97
C ALA A 201 11.69 -24.26 43.26
N ASP A 202 10.81 -24.10 44.25
CA ASP A 202 9.74 -25.08 44.56
C ASP A 202 8.75 -25.22 43.39
N LEU A 203 8.41 -24.11 42.73
CA LEU A 203 7.56 -24.10 41.53
C LEU A 203 8.21 -24.85 40.35
N LEU A 204 9.52 -24.70 40.15
CA LEU A 204 10.27 -25.39 39.10
C LEU A 204 10.45 -26.89 39.41
N ALA A 205 10.63 -27.27 40.69
CA ALA A 205 10.72 -28.65 41.13
C ALA A 205 9.40 -29.42 40.98
N SER A 206 8.28 -28.72 41.15
CA SER A 206 6.93 -29.26 40.99
C SER A 206 6.53 -29.50 39.51
N ALA A 207 7.33 -29.01 38.56
CA ALA A 207 7.02 -28.98 37.12
C ALA A 207 7.78 -30.00 36.25
N ALA A 208 8.55 -30.93 36.84
CA ALA A 208 9.23 -32.00 36.09
C ALA A 208 8.24 -33.12 35.65
N PRO A 209 8.52 -33.84 34.54
CA PRO A 209 7.49 -34.27 33.60
C PRO A 209 6.70 -35.49 34.09
N ARG A 210 5.37 -35.34 34.17
CA ARG A 210 4.47 -36.51 34.08
C ARG A 210 4.37 -36.91 32.62
N ALA A 211 4.82 -38.13 32.33
CA ALA A 211 4.56 -38.81 31.08
C ALA A 211 3.04 -38.85 30.83
N SER A 212 2.58 -38.28 29.73
CA SER A 212 1.18 -38.37 29.26
C SER A 212 1.23 -38.14 27.74
N GLN A 213 1.22 -39.23 26.97
CA GLN A 213 0.01 -39.76 26.35
C GLN A 213 -0.61 -38.76 25.38
N SER A 214 -0.40 -39.07 24.10
CA SER A 214 -1.00 -38.45 22.93
C SER A 214 -2.51 -38.33 23.08
N ALA A 215 -3.03 -37.12 22.90
CA ALA A 215 -4.43 -36.86 22.57
C ALA A 215 -4.50 -35.68 21.58
N PRO A 216 -5.49 -35.67 20.67
CA PRO A 216 -5.36 -35.05 19.35
C PRO A 216 -5.88 -33.61 19.31
N GLY A 217 -5.29 -32.82 18.41
CA GLY A 217 -5.93 -31.67 17.75
C GLY A 217 -6.26 -30.47 18.64
N ALA A 218 -5.26 -29.64 18.94
CA ALA A 218 -5.54 -28.25 19.29
C ALA A 218 -5.94 -27.52 18.01
N THR A 219 -7.25 -27.33 17.81
CA THR A 219 -7.81 -26.42 16.82
C THR A 219 -7.20 -25.04 17.01
N ALA A 220 -6.45 -24.59 16.01
CA ALA A 220 -6.02 -23.21 15.90
C ALA A 220 -7.27 -22.33 16.01
N THR A 221 -7.27 -21.43 16.99
CA THR A 221 -8.37 -20.48 17.19
C THR A 221 -8.44 -19.59 15.95
N ALA A 222 -9.37 -19.92 15.06
CA ALA A 222 -9.69 -19.10 13.91
C ALA A 222 -10.19 -17.75 14.44
N ILE A 223 -9.38 -16.71 14.27
CA ILE A 223 -9.94 -15.36 14.23
C ILE A 223 -10.82 -15.37 12.98
N SER A 224 -12.14 -15.25 13.17
CA SER A 224 -13.07 -14.95 12.09
C SER A 224 -12.65 -13.62 11.47
N THR A 225 -11.75 -13.68 10.49
CA THR A 225 -11.75 -12.74 9.39
C THR A 225 -13.10 -12.91 8.72
N SER A 226 -13.89 -11.84 8.65
CA SER A 226 -15.02 -11.74 7.74
C SER A 226 -14.68 -12.44 6.44
N GLU A 227 -15.48 -13.43 6.02
CA GLU A 227 -15.25 -14.15 4.78
C GLU A 227 -15.01 -13.13 3.64
N PRO A 228 -13.87 -13.21 2.92
CA PRO A 228 -13.65 -12.35 1.77
C PRO A 228 -14.70 -12.70 0.70
N GLY A 229 -15.23 -11.65 0.05
CA GLY A 229 -16.29 -11.75 -0.95
C GLY A 229 -16.12 -12.95 -1.90
N THR A 230 -16.99 -13.94 -1.73
CA THR A 230 -17.19 -15.12 -2.58
C THR A 230 -17.82 -14.78 -3.94
N LYS A 231 -17.87 -13.49 -4.28
CA LYS A 231 -18.51 -13.00 -5.49
C LYS A 231 -17.47 -12.82 -6.58
N ASP A 232 -17.75 -13.42 -7.73
CA ASP A 232 -16.94 -13.22 -8.92
C ASP A 232 -16.92 -11.73 -9.33
N LEU A 233 -15.76 -11.27 -9.77
CA LEU A 233 -15.49 -9.89 -10.21
C LEU A 233 -15.57 -9.80 -11.74
N VAL A 234 -16.67 -10.31 -12.28
CA VAL A 234 -16.97 -10.31 -13.71
C VAL A 234 -17.54 -8.95 -14.10
N ALA A 235 -17.06 -8.39 -15.21
CA ALA A 235 -17.40 -7.03 -15.65
C ALA A 235 -18.13 -7.06 -17.00
N SER A 236 -19.24 -6.32 -17.09
CA SER A 236 -19.96 -6.12 -18.35
C SER A 236 -19.48 -4.85 -19.04
N TRP A 237 -18.41 -4.93 -19.83
CA TRP A 237 -17.91 -3.79 -20.60
C TRP A 237 -18.69 -3.58 -21.90
N SER A 238 -18.88 -2.31 -22.27
CA SER A 238 -19.45 -1.96 -23.57
C SER A 238 -18.49 -2.29 -24.71
N SER A 239 -19.01 -2.48 -25.93
CA SER A 239 -18.18 -2.63 -27.13
C SER A 239 -17.24 -1.44 -27.34
N ASP A 240 -17.70 -0.24 -26.98
CA ASP A 240 -16.95 1.00 -27.12
C ASP A 240 -15.78 1.05 -26.13
N THR A 241 -16.02 0.66 -24.87
CA THR A 241 -14.99 0.48 -23.85
C THR A 241 -13.92 -0.51 -24.31
N LEU A 242 -14.32 -1.66 -24.86
CA LEU A 242 -13.37 -2.67 -25.35
C LEU A 242 -12.56 -2.18 -26.55
N THR A 243 -13.20 -1.46 -27.47
CA THR A 243 -12.52 -0.86 -28.63
C THR A 243 -11.50 0.18 -28.18
N ARG A 244 -11.86 1.05 -27.24
CA ARG A 244 -10.98 2.06 -26.65
C ARG A 244 -9.82 1.43 -25.86
N ALA A 245 -10.11 0.38 -25.09
CA ALA A 245 -9.09 -0.39 -24.37
C ALA A 245 -8.03 -0.93 -25.34
N GLN A 246 -8.46 -1.56 -26.43
CA GLN A 246 -7.55 -2.06 -27.46
C GLN A 246 -6.73 -0.94 -28.10
N GLN A 247 -7.33 0.23 -28.37
CA GLN A 247 -6.63 1.39 -28.93
C GLN A 247 -5.49 1.88 -28.05
N ILE A 248 -5.64 1.81 -26.72
CA ILE A 248 -4.58 2.23 -25.78
C ILE A 248 -3.63 1.09 -25.37
N GLY A 249 -3.82 -0.12 -25.91
CA GLY A 249 -2.95 -1.28 -25.69
C GLY A 249 -3.36 -2.20 -24.53
N LEU A 250 -4.63 -2.15 -24.11
CA LEU A 250 -5.22 -3.05 -23.13
C LEU A 250 -6.12 -4.08 -23.82
N ALA A 251 -6.03 -5.34 -23.42
CA ALA A 251 -6.87 -6.41 -23.91
C ALA A 251 -7.76 -6.97 -22.79
N PRO A 252 -9.04 -7.30 -23.08
CA PRO A 252 -9.88 -7.99 -22.12
C PRO A 252 -9.38 -9.42 -21.90
N ARG A 253 -9.35 -9.83 -20.63
CA ARG A 253 -9.02 -11.20 -20.22
C ARG A 253 -9.96 -11.64 -19.11
N HIS A 254 -10.48 -12.85 -19.27
CA HIS A 254 -11.21 -13.56 -18.23
C HIS A 254 -10.24 -14.47 -17.48
N LEU A 255 -10.34 -14.49 -16.15
CA LEU A 255 -9.55 -15.37 -15.30
C LEU A 255 -10.46 -16.35 -14.57
N ASP A 256 -10.24 -17.65 -14.75
CA ASP A 256 -11.02 -18.70 -14.07
C ASP A 256 -10.66 -18.82 -12.59
N ALA A 257 -11.66 -18.98 -11.71
CA ALA A 257 -11.44 -19.14 -10.28
C ALA A 257 -10.47 -20.29 -9.95
N ARG A 258 -9.63 -20.09 -8.93
CA ARG A 258 -8.65 -21.06 -8.40
C ARG A 258 -8.91 -21.33 -6.92
N PRO A 259 -10.07 -21.94 -6.56
CA PRO A 259 -10.44 -22.18 -5.16
C PRO A 259 -9.41 -23.03 -4.40
N GLU A 260 -8.72 -23.94 -5.10
CA GLU A 260 -7.65 -24.76 -4.56
C GLU A 260 -6.49 -23.90 -4.03
N LEU A 261 -6.13 -22.82 -4.72
CA LEU A 261 -5.12 -21.87 -4.29
C LEU A 261 -5.69 -20.85 -3.28
N ALA A 262 -6.97 -20.47 -3.42
CA ALA A 262 -7.65 -19.59 -2.49
C ALA A 262 -7.68 -20.17 -1.07
N SER A 263 -7.82 -21.49 -0.95
CA SER A 263 -7.81 -22.21 0.34
C SER A 263 -6.51 -22.00 1.14
N LEU A 264 -5.39 -21.74 0.45
CA LEU A 264 -4.08 -21.57 1.06
C LEU A 264 -3.95 -20.23 1.82
N ARG A 265 -4.89 -19.31 1.63
CA ARG A 265 -4.92 -18.01 2.33
C ARG A 265 -5.04 -18.14 3.85
N GLN A 266 -5.56 -19.26 4.36
CA GLN A 266 -5.62 -19.52 5.80
C GLN A 266 -4.22 -19.60 6.44
N TYR A 267 -3.19 -19.88 5.64
CA TYR A 267 -1.79 -19.90 6.06
C TYR A 267 -1.07 -18.57 5.79
N ALA A 268 -1.80 -17.54 5.36
CA ALA A 268 -1.20 -16.25 5.07
C ALA A 268 -0.73 -15.55 6.34
N TRP A 269 0.36 -14.79 6.22
CA TRP A 269 0.93 -14.02 7.32
C TRP A 269 -0.14 -13.15 7.99
N ASN A 270 -0.14 -13.13 9.32
CA ASN A 270 -0.97 -12.27 10.15
C ASN A 270 -0.15 -11.64 11.30
N PRO A 271 -0.64 -10.57 11.96
CA PRO A 271 0.11 -9.88 13.01
C PRO A 271 0.56 -10.74 14.19
N LEU A 272 -0.14 -11.85 14.44
CA LEU A 272 0.10 -12.79 15.53
C LEU A 272 0.99 -13.97 15.10
N SER A 273 1.35 -14.08 13.82
CA SER A 273 2.29 -15.09 13.33
C SER A 273 3.63 -14.96 14.07
N ASP A 274 4.06 -16.06 14.70
CA ASP A 274 5.35 -16.19 15.37
C ASP A 274 6.35 -16.97 14.50
N ASP A 275 7.53 -17.27 15.03
CA ASP A 275 8.57 -18.03 14.31
C ASP A 275 8.11 -19.47 13.96
N SER A 276 7.15 -20.04 14.70
CA SER A 276 6.59 -21.37 14.40
C SER A 276 5.73 -21.36 13.13
N HIS A 277 5.19 -20.20 12.75
CA HIS A 277 4.46 -20.00 11.50
C HIS A 277 5.34 -20.28 10.27
N HIS A 278 6.61 -19.92 10.31
CA HIS A 278 7.54 -20.17 9.19
C HIS A 278 7.75 -21.67 8.94
N VAL A 279 7.75 -22.47 10.02
CA VAL A 279 7.86 -23.94 9.91
C VAL A 279 6.58 -24.52 9.33
N ALA A 280 5.41 -24.07 9.81
CA ALA A 280 4.12 -24.51 9.31
C ALA A 280 3.93 -24.25 7.81
N VAL A 281 4.41 -23.11 7.30
CA VAL A 281 4.36 -22.76 5.87
C VAL A 281 5.10 -23.77 4.99
N ARG A 282 6.24 -24.29 5.46
CA ARG A 282 7.03 -25.28 4.72
C ARG A 282 6.34 -26.64 4.61
N GLU A 283 5.48 -26.95 5.58
CA GLU A 283 4.71 -28.20 5.63
C GLU A 283 3.39 -28.12 4.86
N VAL A 284 3.02 -26.94 4.33
CA VAL A 284 1.80 -26.79 3.53
C VAL A 284 1.88 -27.68 2.28
N THR A 285 0.85 -28.51 2.12
CA THR A 285 0.68 -29.38 0.97
C THR A 285 0.05 -28.59 -0.17
N LEU A 286 0.68 -28.61 -1.34
CA LEU A 286 0.15 -27.96 -2.53
C LEU A 286 -0.82 -28.86 -3.28
N PRO A 287 -1.80 -28.31 -4.02
CA PRO A 287 -2.67 -29.10 -4.87
C PRO A 287 -1.89 -30.00 -5.84
N PRO A 288 -2.35 -31.23 -6.12
CA PRO A 288 -1.70 -32.11 -7.09
C PRO A 288 -1.52 -31.43 -8.45
N GLY A 289 -0.35 -31.59 -9.06
CA GLY A 289 -0.02 -30.93 -10.33
C GLY A 289 0.42 -29.47 -10.20
N SER A 290 0.59 -28.97 -8.97
CA SER A 290 1.18 -27.64 -8.75
C SER A 290 2.60 -27.57 -9.33
N PRO A 291 2.92 -26.50 -10.08
CA PRO A 291 4.28 -26.24 -10.58
C PRO A 291 5.29 -26.13 -9.43
N ASP A 292 6.51 -26.62 -9.62
CA ASP A 292 7.55 -26.65 -8.58
C ASP A 292 7.81 -25.25 -7.98
N GLY A 293 7.87 -24.21 -8.82
CA GLY A 293 8.10 -22.83 -8.38
C GLY A 293 6.94 -22.18 -7.63
N LEU A 294 5.74 -22.77 -7.63
CA LEU A 294 4.57 -22.19 -6.94
C LEU A 294 4.79 -22.12 -5.43
N ARG A 295 5.55 -23.06 -4.86
CA ARG A 295 5.87 -23.09 -3.43
C ARG A 295 6.60 -21.81 -3.00
N ASP A 296 7.62 -21.41 -3.76
CA ASP A 296 8.44 -20.25 -3.44
C ASP A 296 7.63 -18.95 -3.46
N ARG A 297 6.71 -18.79 -4.44
CA ARG A 297 5.75 -17.68 -4.46
C ARG A 297 4.89 -17.66 -3.20
N LEU A 298 4.32 -18.82 -2.87
CA LEU A 298 3.40 -18.94 -1.75
C LEU A 298 4.13 -18.66 -0.43
N GLU A 299 5.37 -19.08 -0.28
CA GLU A 299 6.19 -18.79 0.89
C GLU A 299 6.29 -17.27 1.12
N VAL A 300 6.52 -16.47 0.07
CA VAL A 300 6.56 -15.01 0.17
C VAL A 300 5.21 -14.43 0.63
N LEU A 301 4.09 -14.89 0.06
CA LEU A 301 2.74 -14.48 0.45
C LEU A 301 2.40 -14.88 1.90
N MET A 302 2.83 -16.08 2.30
CA MET A 302 2.49 -16.69 3.57
C MET A 302 3.34 -16.19 4.72
N ILE A 303 4.57 -15.75 4.46
CA ILE A 303 5.50 -15.32 5.50
C ILE A 303 5.56 -13.80 5.64
N HIS A 304 5.28 -13.06 4.55
CA HIS A 304 5.48 -11.62 4.56
C HIS A 304 4.17 -10.81 4.61
N PRO A 305 4.18 -9.69 5.36
CA PRO A 305 3.19 -8.64 5.21
C PRO A 305 3.36 -7.96 3.85
N LEU A 306 2.27 -7.96 3.08
CA LEU A 306 2.16 -7.39 1.75
C LEU A 306 0.96 -6.45 1.73
N ALA A 307 1.10 -5.32 1.06
CA ALA A 307 0.00 -4.39 0.81
C ALA A 307 -0.14 -4.15 -0.69
N ASN A 308 -1.35 -3.90 -1.18
CA ASN A 308 -1.57 -3.49 -2.57
C ASN A 308 -1.30 -1.98 -2.75
N SER A 309 -1.33 -1.46 -3.97
CA SER A 309 -1.12 -0.01 -4.21
C SER A 309 -2.24 0.88 -3.65
N GLY A 310 -3.35 0.28 -3.21
CA GLY A 310 -4.39 0.96 -2.43
C GLY A 310 -4.12 1.01 -0.93
N GLY A 311 -3.05 0.39 -0.44
CA GLY A 311 -2.66 0.43 0.97
C GLY A 311 -3.29 -0.66 1.85
N ALA A 312 -4.21 -1.45 1.31
CA ALA A 312 -4.83 -2.57 2.01
C ALA A 312 -3.96 -3.84 1.92
N ARG A 313 -4.18 -4.80 2.82
CA ARG A 313 -3.53 -6.12 2.80
C ARG A 313 -3.70 -6.78 1.43
N HIS A 314 -2.59 -7.12 0.80
CA HIS A 314 -2.60 -7.87 -0.46
C HIS A 314 -2.68 -9.37 -0.15
N LEU A 315 -3.84 -9.96 -0.43
CA LEU A 315 -4.08 -11.40 -0.49
C LEU A 315 -4.96 -11.67 -1.72
N PRO A 316 -4.43 -12.34 -2.77
CA PRO A 316 -5.20 -12.66 -3.97
C PRO A 316 -6.54 -13.34 -3.64
N SER A 317 -7.64 -12.82 -4.17
CA SER A 317 -8.98 -13.40 -3.97
C SER A 317 -9.12 -14.72 -4.73
N LEU A 318 -8.49 -14.83 -5.91
CA LEU A 318 -8.49 -16.01 -6.78
C LEU A 318 -9.89 -16.48 -7.21
N VAL A 319 -10.86 -15.55 -7.21
CA VAL A 319 -12.21 -15.73 -7.77
C VAL A 319 -12.17 -15.60 -9.30
N ALA A 320 -13.29 -15.88 -9.97
CA ALA A 320 -13.40 -15.53 -11.38
C ALA A 320 -13.42 -14.01 -11.51
N GLU A 321 -12.66 -13.45 -12.44
CA GLU A 321 -12.57 -12.00 -12.62
C GLU A 321 -12.25 -11.61 -14.06
N ASP A 322 -12.80 -10.48 -14.48
CA ASP A 322 -12.46 -9.84 -15.75
C ASP A 322 -11.51 -8.66 -15.53
N VAL A 323 -10.43 -8.63 -16.30
CA VAL A 323 -9.45 -7.54 -16.28
C VAL A 323 -9.17 -7.01 -17.69
N LEU A 324 -8.85 -5.72 -17.81
CA LEU A 324 -8.20 -5.19 -19.02
C LEU A 324 -6.70 -5.13 -18.73
N VAL A 325 -5.88 -5.83 -19.50
CA VAL A 325 -4.44 -6.00 -19.20
C VAL A 325 -3.61 -5.71 -20.44
N GLU A 326 -2.42 -5.16 -20.24
CA GLU A 326 -1.42 -5.13 -21.30
C GLU A 326 -0.91 -6.55 -21.53
N ASP A 327 -1.24 -7.14 -22.66
CA ASP A 327 -1.02 -8.55 -22.96
C ASP A 327 0.19 -8.84 -23.86
N PHE A 328 1.02 -7.82 -24.13
CA PHE A 328 2.20 -7.97 -24.98
C PHE A 328 3.15 -9.08 -24.46
N PRO A 329 3.84 -9.80 -25.37
CA PRO A 329 4.77 -10.85 -24.97
C PRO A 329 5.98 -10.26 -24.26
N ASP A 330 6.62 -11.07 -23.40
CA ASP A 330 7.86 -10.65 -22.75
C ASP A 330 8.95 -10.34 -23.80
N PRO A 331 9.52 -9.12 -23.82
CA PRO A 331 10.53 -8.74 -24.82
C PRO A 331 11.75 -9.65 -24.75
N ALA A 332 12.37 -9.95 -25.90
CA ALA A 332 13.63 -10.66 -25.90
C ALA A 332 14.75 -9.83 -25.24
N GLU A 333 15.86 -10.49 -24.91
CA GLU A 333 17.02 -9.79 -24.38
C GLU A 333 17.55 -8.77 -25.40
N GLY A 334 17.73 -7.52 -24.97
CA GLY A 334 18.12 -6.41 -25.84
C GLY A 334 16.99 -5.75 -26.63
N GLU A 335 15.80 -6.36 -26.72
CA GLU A 335 14.63 -5.72 -27.35
C GLU A 335 13.97 -4.74 -26.39
N GLN A 336 13.43 -3.65 -26.94
CA GLN A 336 12.61 -2.72 -26.17
C GLN A 336 11.20 -3.27 -25.99
N PRO A 337 10.60 -3.15 -24.79
CA PRO A 337 9.18 -3.41 -24.61
C PRO A 337 8.35 -2.55 -25.59
N PRO A 338 7.20 -3.05 -26.06
CA PRO A 338 6.38 -2.29 -26.99
C PRO A 338 5.87 -1.00 -26.35
N ALA A 339 5.93 0.08 -27.11
CA ALA A 339 5.24 1.31 -26.79
C ALA A 339 3.73 1.07 -26.84
N SER A 340 2.97 1.80 -26.02
CA SER A 340 1.52 1.87 -26.13
C SER A 340 1.05 3.31 -25.90
N PRO A 341 -0.11 3.71 -26.47
CA PRO A 341 -0.68 5.01 -26.18
C PRO A 341 -0.96 5.22 -24.68
N LEU A 342 -1.21 4.14 -23.92
CA LEU A 342 -1.36 4.21 -22.47
C LEU A 342 -0.13 4.85 -21.79
N LEU A 343 1.10 4.54 -22.22
CA LEU A 343 2.30 5.16 -21.63
C LEU A 343 2.32 6.68 -21.84
N ALA A 344 1.87 7.15 -23.01
CA ALA A 344 1.76 8.58 -23.28
C ALA A 344 0.71 9.24 -22.40
N THR A 345 -0.45 8.60 -22.19
CA THR A 345 -1.50 9.13 -21.30
C THR A 345 -1.10 9.14 -19.82
N LEU A 346 -0.22 8.22 -19.42
CA LEU A 346 0.41 8.16 -18.10
C LEU A 346 1.65 9.05 -17.97
N GLU A 347 2.08 9.71 -19.06
CA GLU A 347 3.29 10.53 -19.11
C GLU A 347 4.56 9.77 -18.70
N LEU A 348 4.62 8.47 -19.03
CA LEU A 348 5.79 7.62 -18.78
C LEU A 348 6.67 7.54 -20.03
N PRO A 349 8.00 7.70 -19.90
CA PRO A 349 8.92 7.71 -21.05
C PRO A 349 9.10 6.33 -21.71
N GLY A 350 8.69 5.26 -21.05
CA GLY A 350 8.85 3.89 -21.48
C GLY A 350 8.35 2.92 -20.42
N ARG A 351 8.79 1.66 -20.49
CA ARG A 351 8.44 0.62 -19.49
C ARG A 351 9.61 0.16 -18.63
N ARG A 352 10.83 0.32 -19.15
CA ARG A 352 12.07 -0.08 -18.49
C ARG A 352 12.68 1.07 -17.72
N GLY A 353 13.47 0.71 -16.71
CA GLY A 353 14.20 1.67 -15.89
C GLY A 353 13.30 2.65 -15.14
N LEU A 354 12.05 2.27 -14.89
CA LEU A 354 11.13 3.06 -14.11
C LEU A 354 11.24 2.67 -12.64
N THR A 355 11.53 3.66 -11.78
CA THR A 355 11.37 3.49 -10.34
C THR A 355 9.90 3.23 -10.01
N ARG A 356 9.65 2.50 -8.93
CA ARG A 356 8.28 2.31 -8.44
C ARG A 356 7.65 3.65 -8.05
N VAL A 357 8.43 4.58 -7.51
CA VAL A 357 7.94 5.92 -7.16
C VAL A 357 7.41 6.66 -8.39
N ALA A 358 8.11 6.62 -9.52
CA ALA A 358 7.66 7.25 -10.76
C ALA A 358 6.37 6.61 -11.29
N ILE A 359 6.26 5.28 -11.23
CA ILE A 359 5.05 4.57 -11.66
C ILE A 359 3.85 4.94 -10.77
N GLU A 360 4.03 4.98 -9.45
CA GLU A 360 2.97 5.34 -8.51
C GLU A 360 2.50 6.77 -8.68
N GLN A 361 3.43 7.70 -8.87
CA GLN A 361 3.11 9.08 -9.20
C GLN A 361 2.26 9.15 -10.47
N ALA A 362 2.67 8.48 -11.55
CA ALA A 362 1.92 8.48 -12.81
C ALA A 362 0.51 7.91 -12.64
N LEU A 363 0.35 6.80 -11.92
CA LEU A 363 -0.95 6.19 -11.65
C LEU A 363 -1.84 7.07 -10.76
N LEU A 364 -1.30 7.71 -9.73
CA LEU A 364 -2.03 8.63 -8.85
C LEU A 364 -2.49 9.89 -9.60
N VAL A 365 -1.68 10.39 -10.53
CA VAL A 365 -1.98 11.63 -11.27
C VAL A 365 -2.90 11.39 -12.45
N HIS A 366 -2.68 10.31 -13.20
CA HIS A 366 -3.32 10.10 -14.50
C HIS A 366 -4.25 8.89 -14.54
N GLY A 367 -4.16 7.96 -13.60
CA GLY A 367 -4.87 6.68 -13.67
C GLY A 367 -6.39 6.82 -13.69
N ALA A 368 -6.96 7.67 -12.84
CA ALA A 368 -8.41 7.90 -12.81
C ALA A 368 -8.91 8.61 -14.09
N ARG A 369 -8.13 9.59 -14.59
CA ARG A 369 -8.38 10.24 -15.89
C ARG A 369 -8.35 9.25 -17.05
N VAL A 370 -7.42 8.30 -17.07
CA VAL A 370 -7.37 7.24 -18.10
C VAL A 370 -8.67 6.44 -18.09
N LEU A 371 -9.13 6.02 -16.91
CA LEU A 371 -10.39 5.28 -16.78
C LEU A 371 -11.57 6.09 -17.31
N GLU A 372 -11.71 7.34 -16.85
CA GLU A 372 -12.86 8.18 -17.19
C GLU A 372 -12.84 8.64 -18.66
N LYS A 373 -11.71 9.16 -19.14
CA LYS A 373 -11.63 9.86 -20.43
C LYS A 373 -11.26 8.96 -21.59
N GLU A 374 -10.40 7.96 -21.36
CA GLU A 374 -9.97 7.06 -22.43
C GLU A 374 -10.85 5.81 -22.51
N LEU A 375 -11.29 5.27 -21.37
CA LEU A 375 -12.01 3.98 -21.31
C LEU A 375 -13.51 4.10 -21.06
N ASP A 376 -14.01 5.27 -20.67
CA ASP A 376 -15.40 5.47 -20.24
C ASP A 376 -15.79 4.53 -19.06
N LEU A 377 -14.86 4.36 -18.12
CA LEU A 377 -15.02 3.56 -16.91
C LEU A 377 -15.06 4.47 -15.68
N ASP A 378 -15.94 4.15 -14.74
CA ASP A 378 -16.01 4.87 -13.47
C ASP A 378 -14.76 4.57 -12.60
N PRO A 379 -13.90 5.58 -12.31
CA PRO A 379 -12.74 5.40 -11.45
C PRO A 379 -13.11 5.06 -10.00
N ARG A 380 -14.37 5.15 -9.59
CA ARG A 380 -14.86 4.69 -8.28
C ARG A 380 -15.13 3.18 -8.26
N VAL A 381 -15.24 2.55 -9.42
CA VAL A 381 -15.47 1.09 -9.55
C VAL A 381 -14.18 0.39 -9.97
N PHE A 382 -13.46 0.97 -10.92
CA PHE A 382 -12.23 0.42 -11.46
C PHE A 382 -11.00 1.21 -11.03
N ARG A 383 -9.83 0.58 -11.10
CA ARG A 383 -8.54 1.23 -10.89
C ARG A 383 -7.51 0.71 -11.88
N LEU A 384 -6.72 1.61 -12.44
CA LEU A 384 -5.52 1.27 -13.19
C LEU A 384 -4.35 1.07 -12.21
N VAL A 385 -3.68 -0.07 -12.30
CA VAL A 385 -2.58 -0.49 -11.42
C VAL A 385 -1.46 -1.14 -12.23
N CYS A 386 -0.27 -1.31 -11.64
CA CYS A 386 0.65 -2.35 -12.13
C CYS A 386 -0.08 -3.69 -12.11
N ILE A 387 0.23 -4.60 -13.03
CA ILE A 387 -0.43 -5.91 -13.09
C ILE A 387 -0.34 -6.62 -11.72
N PRO A 388 -1.46 -7.08 -11.14
CA PRO A 388 -1.41 -7.87 -9.91
C PRO A 388 -0.61 -9.15 -10.13
N SER A 389 0.16 -9.57 -9.11
CA SER A 389 1.01 -10.75 -9.21
C SER A 389 0.22 -12.03 -9.57
N ASP A 390 -1.03 -12.12 -9.10
CA ASP A 390 -1.91 -13.24 -9.36
C ASP A 390 -2.51 -13.23 -10.77
N VAL A 391 -2.85 -12.06 -11.30
CA VAL A 391 -3.25 -11.89 -12.71
C VAL A 391 -2.09 -12.28 -13.62
N HIS A 392 -0.88 -11.82 -13.31
CA HIS A 392 0.31 -12.12 -14.09
C HIS A 392 0.54 -13.64 -14.19
N PHE A 393 0.41 -14.38 -13.10
CA PHE A 393 0.67 -15.83 -13.16
C PHE A 393 -0.46 -16.64 -13.77
N ARG A 394 -1.72 -16.24 -13.55
CA ARG A 394 -2.88 -16.96 -14.12
C ARG A 394 -2.93 -16.82 -15.64
N LEU A 395 -2.43 -15.72 -16.20
CA LEU A 395 -2.31 -15.51 -17.64
C LEU A 395 -0.99 -15.98 -18.22
N GLY A 396 0.10 -15.86 -17.45
CA GLY A 396 1.44 -15.93 -18.01
C GLY A 396 1.84 -17.29 -18.59
N GLU A 397 1.19 -18.40 -18.20
CA GLU A 397 1.42 -19.69 -18.88
C GLU A 397 1.01 -19.63 -20.35
N ALA A 398 -0.19 -19.11 -20.63
CA ALA A 398 -0.73 -18.97 -21.99
C ALA A 398 -0.01 -17.86 -22.78
N GLU A 399 0.34 -16.76 -22.11
CA GLU A 399 0.99 -15.60 -22.74
C GLU A 399 2.52 -15.76 -22.84
N GLY A 400 3.08 -16.85 -22.29
CA GLY A 400 4.51 -17.12 -22.30
C GLY A 400 5.34 -16.18 -21.42
N TRP A 401 4.72 -15.53 -20.44
CA TRP A 401 5.43 -14.67 -19.49
C TRP A 401 6.27 -15.47 -18.52
N GLY A 402 7.26 -14.83 -17.91
CA GLY A 402 8.14 -15.48 -16.94
C GLY A 402 9.28 -16.27 -17.57
N ARG A 403 9.50 -16.11 -18.89
CA ARG A 403 10.47 -16.91 -19.67
C ARG A 403 11.72 -16.12 -20.08
N LYS A 404 11.81 -14.86 -19.67
CA LYS A 404 12.87 -13.92 -20.05
C LYS A 404 13.64 -13.41 -18.81
N PRO A 405 14.88 -12.93 -18.96
CA PRO A 405 15.74 -12.55 -17.83
C PRO A 405 15.49 -11.12 -17.34
N PHE A 406 14.23 -10.77 -17.06
CA PHE A 406 13.82 -9.50 -16.49
C PHE A 406 12.67 -9.70 -15.49
N TRP A 407 12.48 -8.73 -14.61
CA TRP A 407 11.37 -8.68 -13.66
C TRP A 407 10.27 -7.74 -14.14
N THR A 408 9.02 -8.09 -13.83
CA THR A 408 7.83 -7.27 -13.98
C THR A 408 7.49 -6.62 -12.65
N HIS A 409 7.21 -5.31 -12.63
CA HIS A 409 6.61 -4.64 -11.47
C HIS A 409 5.19 -5.15 -11.25
N PHE A 410 4.88 -5.63 -10.04
CA PHE A 410 3.54 -6.07 -9.66
C PHE A 410 2.82 -5.05 -8.80
N ASP A 411 1.49 -5.07 -8.80
CA ASP A 411 0.73 -4.27 -7.83
C ASP A 411 1.19 -4.54 -6.39
N GLY A 412 1.33 -3.48 -5.60
CA GLY A 412 1.65 -3.57 -4.19
C GLY A 412 3.13 -3.63 -3.78
N HIS A 413 3.31 -3.94 -2.51
CA HIS A 413 4.53 -3.79 -1.73
C HIS A 413 4.73 -4.92 -0.73
N LEU A 414 5.98 -5.32 -0.56
CA LEU A 414 6.43 -6.09 0.59
C LEU A 414 6.84 -5.13 1.71
N ILE A 415 6.29 -5.33 2.90
CA ILE A 415 6.55 -4.50 4.07
C ILE A 415 7.68 -5.14 4.89
N ARG A 416 8.77 -4.43 5.13
CA ARG A 416 9.84 -4.86 6.03
C ARG A 416 10.01 -3.87 7.17
N THR A 417 10.49 -4.38 8.30
CA THR A 417 11.02 -3.55 9.38
C THR A 417 12.54 -3.65 9.34
N VAL A 418 13.22 -2.55 9.05
CA VAL A 418 14.68 -2.44 9.02
C VAL A 418 15.09 -1.42 10.08
N GLU A 419 15.86 -1.85 11.08
CA GLU A 419 16.30 -0.98 12.19
C GLU A 419 15.13 -0.28 12.91
N GLY A 420 14.03 -1.01 13.12
CA GLY A 420 12.81 -0.46 13.73
C GLY A 420 12.00 0.49 12.85
N ARG A 421 12.39 0.70 11.59
CA ARG A 421 11.67 1.54 10.62
C ARG A 421 10.98 0.71 9.56
N ILE A 422 9.76 1.08 9.23
CA ILE A 422 8.98 0.45 8.18
C ILE A 422 9.54 0.87 6.82
N ARG A 423 9.79 -0.12 5.96
CA ARG A 423 10.24 0.03 4.58
C ARG A 423 9.27 -0.70 3.67
N LEU A 424 8.81 -0.01 2.64
CA LEU A 424 8.04 -0.60 1.56
C LEU A 424 9.01 -0.94 0.43
N GLN A 425 9.02 -2.20 0.02
CA GLN A 425 9.72 -2.69 -1.16
C GLN A 425 8.68 -2.93 -2.26
N ALA A 426 8.95 -2.49 -3.48
CA ALA A 426 8.07 -2.73 -4.61
C ALA A 426 7.98 -4.24 -4.90
N LEU A 427 6.78 -4.77 -5.12
CA LEU A 427 6.64 -6.15 -5.55
C LEU A 427 7.08 -6.30 -7.00
N ALA A 428 7.87 -7.33 -7.27
CA ALA A 428 8.33 -7.70 -8.60
C ALA A 428 8.47 -9.21 -8.72
N GLY A 429 8.63 -9.71 -9.94
CA GLY A 429 8.88 -11.13 -10.22
C GLY A 429 8.79 -11.43 -11.71
N GLY A 430 8.81 -12.71 -12.11
CA GLY A 430 8.77 -13.08 -13.53
C GLY A 430 10.13 -13.33 -14.18
N ASP A 431 11.26 -13.32 -13.46
CA ASP A 431 12.57 -13.54 -14.09
C ASP A 431 12.91 -15.03 -14.12
N VAL A 432 13.14 -15.56 -15.33
CA VAL A 432 13.44 -16.99 -15.58
C VAL A 432 14.66 -17.50 -14.82
N ARG A 433 15.60 -16.64 -14.42
CA ARG A 433 16.84 -17.03 -13.72
C ARG A 433 16.62 -17.34 -12.24
N TYR A 434 15.48 -16.93 -11.67
CA TYR A 434 15.20 -17.09 -10.25
C TYR A 434 14.04 -18.07 -10.02
N GLY A 435 12.90 -17.84 -10.69
CA GLY A 435 11.72 -18.71 -10.57
C GLY A 435 10.73 -18.55 -11.73
N GLY A 436 11.07 -17.74 -12.73
CA GLY A 436 10.22 -17.44 -13.87
C GLY A 436 8.85 -16.92 -13.45
N LEU A 437 7.80 -17.52 -13.98
CA LEU A 437 6.42 -17.11 -13.75
C LEU A 437 6.00 -17.09 -12.26
N TYR A 438 6.64 -17.92 -11.43
CA TYR A 438 6.36 -18.04 -10.00
C TYR A 438 7.34 -17.26 -9.12
N ASP A 439 8.30 -16.55 -9.70
CA ASP A 439 9.12 -15.63 -8.93
C ASP A 439 8.27 -14.49 -8.34
N LEU A 440 8.53 -14.15 -7.08
CA LEU A 440 7.92 -13.04 -6.36
C LEU A 440 8.91 -12.55 -5.30
N LEU A 441 9.25 -11.26 -5.36
CA LEU A 441 10.22 -10.65 -4.47
C LEU A 441 9.89 -9.18 -4.19
N GLY A 442 10.65 -8.59 -3.26
CA GLY A 442 10.63 -7.15 -3.01
C GLY A 442 11.91 -6.48 -3.52
N VAL A 443 11.76 -5.43 -4.34
CA VAL A 443 12.86 -4.58 -4.81
C VAL A 443 12.78 -3.18 -4.19
N GLY A 444 13.87 -2.40 -4.27
CA GLY A 444 13.86 -1.01 -3.79
C GLY A 444 12.83 -0.17 -4.55
N ARG A 445 12.15 0.77 -3.89
CA ARG A 445 11.19 1.66 -4.58
C ARG A 445 11.86 2.62 -5.56
N ASP A 446 13.11 2.97 -5.28
CA ASP A 446 13.93 3.86 -6.08
C ASP A 446 14.84 3.09 -7.06
N ASP A 447 14.69 1.76 -7.16
CA ASP A 447 15.45 0.94 -8.11
C ASP A 447 14.92 1.18 -9.54
N ASP A 448 15.78 1.71 -10.40
CA ASP A 448 15.55 2.04 -11.80
C ASP A 448 16.28 1.07 -12.75
N SER A 449 16.56 -0.15 -12.29
CA SER A 449 17.18 -1.17 -13.13
C SER A 449 16.44 -1.36 -14.46
N ASP A 450 17.18 -1.36 -15.57
CA ASP A 450 16.66 -1.68 -16.91
C ASP A 450 16.11 -3.11 -17.02
N ARG A 451 16.37 -3.95 -16.01
CA ARG A 451 15.80 -5.29 -15.88
C ARG A 451 14.41 -5.31 -15.25
N LEU A 452 13.86 -4.15 -14.87
CA LEU A 452 12.49 -4.01 -14.39
C LEU A 452 11.61 -3.45 -15.49
N VAL A 453 10.45 -4.08 -15.72
CA VAL A 453 9.47 -3.68 -16.73
C VAL A 453 8.12 -3.39 -16.08
N ALA A 454 7.50 -2.27 -16.44
CA ALA A 454 6.14 -1.94 -16.06
C ALA A 454 5.11 -2.56 -17.03
N ARG A 455 4.13 -3.26 -16.46
CA ARG A 455 2.94 -3.79 -17.15
C ARG A 455 1.72 -3.39 -16.33
N PHE A 456 0.67 -2.90 -16.98
CA PHE A 456 -0.50 -2.34 -16.32
C PHE A 456 -1.76 -3.20 -16.51
N ALA A 457 -2.69 -3.06 -15.57
CA ALA A 457 -4.02 -3.66 -15.63
C ALA A 457 -5.07 -2.72 -15.04
N VAL A 458 -6.27 -2.74 -15.62
CA VAL A 458 -7.48 -2.20 -15.02
C VAL A 458 -8.19 -3.32 -14.27
N VAL A 459 -8.45 -3.07 -13.00
CA VAL A 459 -9.04 -4.04 -12.09
C VAL A 459 -10.23 -3.46 -11.33
N HIS A 460 -11.14 -4.31 -10.87
CA HIS A 460 -12.24 -3.91 -9.99
C HIS A 460 -11.70 -3.56 -8.60
N ARG A 461 -12.07 -2.41 -8.02
CA ARG A 461 -11.56 -1.96 -6.71
C ARG A 461 -11.86 -2.94 -5.58
N GLU A 462 -12.95 -3.68 -5.66
CA GLU A 462 -13.30 -4.69 -4.63
C GLU A 462 -12.21 -5.76 -4.44
N ARG A 463 -11.39 -6.07 -5.46
CA ARG A 463 -10.27 -7.01 -5.31
C ARG A 463 -9.19 -6.50 -4.36
N MET A 464 -9.09 -5.18 -4.22
CA MET A 464 -8.03 -4.51 -3.48
C MET A 464 -8.45 -4.26 -2.03
N VAL A 465 -9.70 -4.54 -1.66
CA VAL A 465 -10.18 -4.37 -0.28
C VAL A 465 -9.64 -5.49 0.60
N ALA A 466 -9.08 -5.13 1.76
CA ALA A 466 -8.76 -6.07 2.81
C ALA A 466 -10.02 -6.35 3.64
N TRP A 467 -10.58 -7.54 3.50
CA TRP A 467 -11.73 -8.03 4.28
C TRP A 467 -11.30 -8.61 5.63
#